data_AF-A0A7X7IQ25-F1
#
_entry.id   AF-A0A7X7IQ25-F1
#
_cell.length_a   1.000
_cell.length_b   1.000
_cell.length_c   1.000
_cell.angle_alpha   90.00
_cell.angle_beta   90.00
_cell.angle_gamma   90.00
#
_symmetry.space_group_name_H-M   'P 1'
#
loop_
_entity.id
_entity.type
_entity.pdbx_description
1 polymer ?
#
loop_
_entity_poly.entity_id
_entity_poly.type
_entity_poly.pdbx_seq_one_letter_code
_entity_poly.pdbx_strand_id
1 'polypeptide(L)' 'MAKQLLYQDHARQRMLRGVEKLADTVAVTMGPTGRNVILDKSFGGPTV' A
#
# COMPACT_ATOMS: atom_id res chain seq x y z
N MET A 1 -5.20 -7.37 25.39
CA MET A 1 -4.08 -6.72 24.66
C MET A 1 -4.09 -5.23 24.93
N ALA A 2 -2.93 -4.63 25.23
CA ALA A 2 -2.81 -3.19 25.45
C ALA A 2 -2.72 -2.43 24.12
N LYS A 3 -3.15 -1.15 24.13
CA LYS A 3 -3.07 -0.27 22.95
C LYS A 3 -1.69 0.38 22.89
N GLN A 4 -1.13 0.48 21.67
CA GLN A 4 0.07 1.27 21.42
C GLN A 4 -0.35 2.70 21.04
N LEU A 5 0.17 3.68 21.78
CA LEU A 5 -0.01 5.10 21.49
C LEU A 5 1.29 5.65 20.88
N LEU A 6 1.17 6.24 19.69
CA LEU A 6 2.29 6.86 18.97
C LEU A 6 2.00 8.35 18.84
N TYR A 7 3.04 9.17 18.99
CA TYR A 7 2.92 10.63 19.02
C TYR A 7 3.81 11.30 17.96
N GLN A 8 3.41 12.52 17.60
CA GLN A 8 4.18 13.46 16.77
C GLN A 8 4.84 12.81 15.54
N ASP A 9 6.15 12.97 15.38
CA ASP A 9 6.89 12.53 14.19
C ASP A 9 6.87 11.03 14.00
N HIS A 10 6.91 10.25 15.08
CA HIS A 10 6.87 8.80 14.97
C HIS A 10 5.53 8.31 14.42
N ALA A 11 4.42 8.95 14.79
CA ALA A 11 3.10 8.67 14.20
C ALA A 11 3.04 9.11 12.74
N ARG A 12 3.53 10.32 12.42
CA ARG A 12 3.54 10.87 11.05
C ARG A 12 4.37 10.03 10.09
N GLN A 13 5.59 9.65 10.47
CA GLN A 13 6.46 8.83 9.64
C GLN A 13 5.85 7.46 9.35
N ARG A 14 5.16 6.85 10.32
CA ARG A 14 4.51 5.56 10.13
C ARG A 14 3.32 5.66 9.17
N MET A 15 2.54 6.75 9.26
CA MET A 15 1.47 7.03 8.30
C MET A 15 2.02 7.29 6.89
N LEU A 16 3.04 8.14 6.79
CA LEU A 16 3.67 8.49 5.52
C LEU A 16 4.13 7.24 4.76
N ARG A 17 4.87 6.34 5.43
CA ARG A 17 5.32 5.07 4.81
C ARG A 17 4.17 4.21 4.29
N GLY A 18 3.03 4.20 4.99
CA GLY A 18 1.84 3.47 4.56
C GLY A 18 1.19 4.10 3.32
N VAL A 19 1.12 5.43 3.30
CA VAL A 19 0.58 6.19 2.17
C VAL A 19 1.48 6.08 0.95
N GLU A 20 2.80 6.21 1.10
CA GLU A 20 3.79 6.04 0.04
C GLU A 20 3.65 4.66 -0.61
N LYS A 21 3.61 3.59 0.19
CA LYS A 21 3.43 2.23 -0.32
C LYS A 21 2.16 2.07 -1.15
N LEU A 22 1.05 2.66 -0.71
CA LEU A 22 -0.21 2.62 -1.44
C LEU A 22 -0.12 3.44 -2.74
N ALA A 23 0.39 4.66 -2.65
CA ALA A 23 0.50 5.58 -3.77
C ALA A 23 1.39 4.99 -4.87
N ASP A 24 2.56 4.45 -4.52
CA ASP A 24 3.48 3.83 -5.48
C ASP A 24 2.83 2.65 -6.22
N THR A 25 2.06 1.84 -5.49
CA THR A 25 1.38 0.66 -6.08
C THR A 25 0.25 1.07 -7.03
N VAL A 26 -0.48 2.15 -6.74
CA VAL A 26 -1.57 2.62 -7.61
C VAL A 26 -1.03 3.44 -8.78
N ALA A 27 0.04 4.21 -8.56
CA ALA A 27 0.58 5.11 -9.57
C ALA A 27 1.04 4.37 -10.83
N VAL A 28 1.54 3.14 -10.69
CA VAL A 28 1.98 2.35 -11.85
C VAL A 28 0.86 1.97 -12.81
N THR A 29 -0.41 2.01 -12.39
CA THR A 29 -1.57 1.64 -13.22
C THR A 29 -2.19 2.84 -13.95
N MET A 30 -1.72 4.07 -13.67
CA MET A 30 -2.34 5.27 -14.20
C MET A 30 -1.91 5.61 -15.64
N GLY A 31 -2.86 6.14 -16.41
CA GLY A 31 -2.63 6.65 -17.76
C GLY A 31 -2.74 5.56 -18.85
N PRO A 32 -2.65 5.96 -20.13
CA PRO A 32 -2.82 5.05 -21.26
C PRO A 32 -1.70 4.00 -21.38
N THR A 33 -0.56 4.21 -20.70
CA THR A 33 0.59 3.29 -20.64
C THR A 33 0.78 2.67 -19.26
N GLY A 34 -0.29 2.58 -18.45
CA GLY A 34 -0.26 1.93 -17.15
C GLY A 34 0.17 0.47 -17.22
N ARG A 35 0.82 -0.03 -16.17
CA ARG A 35 1.29 -1.41 -16.01
C ARG A 35 0.34 -2.21 -15.11
N ASN A 36 0.42 -3.52 -15.22
CA ASN A 36 -0.38 -4.44 -14.39
C ASN A 36 0.21 -4.61 -12.99
N VAL A 37 -0.65 -4.90 -12.02
CA VAL A 37 -0.29 -5.16 -10.63
C VAL A 37 -0.90 -6.51 -10.23
N ILE A 38 -0.05 -7.44 -9.80
CA ILE A 38 -0.49 -8.79 -9.45
C ILE A 38 -0.99 -8.80 -8.01
N LEU A 39 -2.26 -9.20 -7.83
CA LEU A 39 -2.90 -9.39 -6.54
C LEU A 39 -3.00 -10.87 -6.23
N ASP A 40 -2.35 -11.27 -5.14
CA ASP A 40 -2.41 -12.63 -4.62
C ASP A 40 -3.81 -12.99 -4.11
N LYS A 41 -4.19 -14.26 -4.27
CA LYS A 41 -5.49 -14.81 -3.89
C LYS A 41 -5.27 -16.09 -3.09
N SER A 42 -6.02 -16.24 -2.00
CA SER A 42 -5.91 -17.41 -1.13
C SER A 42 -6.22 -18.74 -1.81
N PHE A 43 -7.01 -18.73 -2.90
CA PHE A 43 -7.34 -19.91 -3.69
C PHE A 43 -7.43 -19.53 -5.18
N GLY A 44 -6.97 -20.43 -6.05
CA GLY A 44 -6.94 -20.21 -7.50
C GLY A 44 -5.71 -19.44 -8.00
N GLY A 45 -5.77 -18.94 -9.23
CA GLY A 45 -4.70 -18.11 -9.81
C GLY A 45 -4.81 -16.63 -9.38
N PRO A 46 -3.70 -15.87 -9.41
CA PRO A 46 -3.68 -14.46 -9.01
C PRO A 46 -4.48 -13.58 -9.97
N THR A 47 -4.96 -12.42 -9.49
CA THR A 47 -5.49 -11.37 -10.38
C THR A 47 -4.34 -10.55 -10.92
N VAL A 48 -4.33 -10.26 -12.22
CA VAL A 48 -3.36 -9.39 -12.89
C VAL A 48 -4.00 -8.05 -13.22
#